data_AF-A0A9R1XLL3-F1
#
_entry.id   AF-A0A9R1XLL3-F1
#
_cell.length_a   1.000
_cell.length_b   1.000
_cell.length_c   1.000
_cell.angle_alpha   90.00
_cell.angle_beta   90.00
_cell.angle_gamma   90.00
#
_symmetry.space_group_name_H-M   'P 1'
#
loop_
_entity.id
_entity.type
_entity.pdbx_description
1 polymer ?
#
loop_
_entity_poly.entity_id
_entity_poly.type
_entity_poly.pdbx_seq_one_letter_code
_entity_poly.pdbx_strand_id
1 'polypeptide(L)'
;MIESERLYYVRKKQKVLRCESYENLRNFQHQGNKNISEFGQRVILPSSFTGGARYMMQNYLDAMSLSKWFGYPDFFITFTCNPKWPEVRRFLKDTTLNPEDRSDILCRLFKIKLDALIKDLRENSVFGMVKAGI
;
A
#
# COMPACT_ATOMS: atom_id res chain seq x y z
N MET A 1 18.49 0.30 -9.35
CA MET A 1 17.06 0.57 -9.10
C MET A 1 16.88 0.85 -7.62
N ILE A 2 16.06 1.85 -7.27
CA ILE A 2 15.82 2.28 -5.87
C ILE A 2 15.31 1.11 -5.01
N GLU A 3 14.48 0.24 -5.58
CA GLU A 3 13.84 -0.89 -4.92
C GLU A 3 14.86 -1.95 -4.51
N SER A 4 15.87 -2.19 -5.34
CA SER A 4 16.99 -3.08 -5.02
C SER A 4 17.79 -2.58 -3.82
N GLU A 5 18.04 -1.27 -3.76
CA GLU A 5 18.73 -0.62 -2.62
C GLU A 5 17.89 -0.69 -1.34
N ARG A 6 16.57 -0.48 -1.44
CA ARG A 6 15.65 -0.61 -0.28
C ARG A 6 15.64 -2.04 0.26
N LEU A 7 15.61 -3.05 -0.61
CA LEU A 7 15.69 -4.46 -0.20
C LEU A 7 17.06 -4.81 0.37
N TYR A 8 18.14 -4.26 -0.20
CA TYR A 8 19.49 -4.43 0.32
C TYR A 8 19.61 -3.86 1.74
N TYR A 9 19.05 -2.66 1.98
CA TYR A 9 18.99 -2.06 3.30
C TYR A 9 18.23 -2.95 4.30
N VAL A 10 17.02 -3.42 3.94
CA VAL A 10 16.22 -4.32 4.77
C VAL A 10 16.99 -5.60 5.10
N ARG A 11 17.72 -6.17 4.13
CA ARG A 11 18.56 -7.35 4.33
C ARG A 11 19.72 -7.10 5.30
N LYS A 12 20.40 -5.95 5.19
CA LYS A 12 21.51 -5.57 6.08
C LYS A 12 21.06 -5.24 7.50
N LYS A 13 19.84 -4.71 7.67
CA LYS A 13 19.31 -4.25 8.96
C LYS A 13 18.38 -5.25 9.66
N GLN A 14 18.38 -6.53 9.24
CA GLN A 14 17.55 -7.58 9.85
C GLN A 14 17.73 -7.72 11.36
N LYS A 15 18.92 -7.47 11.92
CA LYS A 15 19.13 -7.52 13.38
C LYS A 15 18.26 -6.52 14.15
N VAL A 16 18.02 -5.34 13.58
CA VAL A 16 17.17 -4.29 14.17
C VAL A 16 15.69 -4.62 13.95
N LEU A 17 15.33 -5.06 12.73
CA LEU A 17 13.94 -5.37 12.37
C LEU A 17 13.39 -6.61 13.10
N ARG A 18 14.26 -7.51 13.56
CA ARG A 18 13.88 -8.68 14.35
C ARG A 18 13.56 -8.39 15.81
N CYS A 19 13.79 -7.16 16.30
CA CYS A 19 13.59 -6.84 17.72
C CYS A 19 12.18 -7.19 18.23
N GLU A 20 11.17 -6.94 17.40
CA GLU A 20 9.76 -7.24 17.69
C GLU A 20 9.45 -8.75 17.75
N SER A 21 10.24 -9.59 17.07
CA SER A 21 10.06 -11.06 17.05
C SER A 21 10.70 -11.78 18.24
N TYR A 22 11.49 -11.09 19.06
CA TYR A 22 12.17 -11.72 20.20
C TYR A 22 11.20 -12.21 21.27
N GLU A 23 10.04 -11.57 21.47
CA GLU A 23 9.03 -12.07 22.41
C GLU A 23 8.49 -13.44 22.02
N ASN A 24 8.18 -13.63 20.73
CA ASN A 24 7.71 -14.92 20.22
C ASN A 24 8.79 -15.99 20.40
N LEU A 25 10.05 -15.69 20.07
CA LEU A 25 11.17 -16.61 20.26
C LEU A 25 11.40 -16.94 21.75
N ARG A 26 11.27 -15.94 22.63
CA ARG A 26 11.38 -16.11 24.09
C ARG A 26 10.28 -17.02 24.62
N ASN A 27 9.05 -16.84 24.16
CA ASN A 27 7.91 -17.71 24.53
C ASN A 27 8.14 -19.17 24.08
N PHE A 28 8.70 -19.39 22.89
CA PHE A 28 9.06 -20.74 22.42
C PHE A 28 10.19 -21.38 23.25
N GLN A 29 11.18 -20.61 23.67
CA GLN A 29 12.23 -21.10 24.58
C GLN A 29 11.66 -21.51 25.93
N HIS A 30 10.68 -20.77 26.47
CA HIS A 30 9.98 -21.12 27.71
C HIS A 30 9.16 -22.42 27.62
N GLN A 31 8.77 -22.86 26.42
CA GLN A 31 8.08 -24.13 26.18
C GLN A 31 9.03 -25.35 26.10
N GLY A 32 10.33 -25.18 26.37
CA GLY A 32 11.29 -26.28 26.48
C GLY A 32 11.94 -26.73 25.17
N ASN A 33 11.65 -26.05 24.05
CA ASN A 33 12.27 -26.35 22.76
C ASN A 33 13.69 -25.76 22.67
N LYS A 34 14.71 -26.61 22.48
CA LYS A 34 16.13 -26.23 22.44
C LYS A 34 16.63 -25.80 21.05
N ASN A 35 15.93 -26.17 19.98
CA ASN A 35 16.31 -25.84 18.60
C ASN A 35 15.62 -24.55 18.13
N ILE A 36 16.07 -23.40 18.62
CA ILE A 36 15.51 -22.09 18.25
C ILE A 36 15.85 -21.71 16.79
N SER A 37 16.94 -22.26 16.25
CA SER A 37 17.48 -21.94 14.90
C SER A 37 16.56 -22.36 13.75
N GLU A 38 15.65 -23.31 13.98
CA GLU A 38 14.69 -23.80 12.97
C GLU A 38 13.35 -23.06 13.02
N PHE A 39 13.11 -22.28 14.07
CA PHE A 39 11.83 -21.63 14.33
C PHE A 39 11.91 -20.11 14.10
N GLY A 40 10.88 -19.57 13.44
CA GLY A 40 10.72 -18.14 13.16
C GLY A 40 11.07 -17.73 11.73
N GLN A 41 10.90 -16.44 11.45
CA GLN A 41 11.05 -15.90 10.10
C GLN A 41 12.47 -15.37 9.89
N ARG A 42 13.21 -15.96 8.93
CA ARG A 42 14.61 -15.56 8.63
C ARG A 42 14.72 -14.15 8.07
N VAL A 43 13.71 -13.66 7.35
CA VAL A 43 13.70 -12.30 6.82
C VAL A 43 12.36 -11.67 7.14
N ILE A 44 12.42 -10.51 7.77
CA ILE A 44 11.26 -9.70 8.10
C ILE A 44 11.25 -8.50 7.15
N LEU A 45 10.15 -8.36 6.41
CA LEU A 45 9.86 -7.15 5.66
C LEU A 45 9.06 -6.21 6.57
N PRO A 46 9.53 -4.97 6.79
CA PRO A 46 8.82 -4.01 7.62
C PRO A 46 7.49 -3.57 6.98
N SER A 47 6.60 -2.96 7.78
CA SER A 47 5.36 -2.36 7.26
C SER A 47 5.61 -1.22 6.27
N SER A 48 6.79 -0.60 6.28
CA SER A 48 7.20 0.39 5.28
C SER A 48 7.49 -0.19 3.89
N PHE A 49 7.54 -1.52 3.75
CA PHE A 49 7.66 -2.18 2.46
C PHE A 49 6.27 -2.37 1.82
N THR A 50 5.92 -1.48 0.91
CA THR A 50 4.64 -1.50 0.18
C THR A 50 4.39 -2.85 -0.49
N GLY A 51 3.18 -3.38 -0.32
CA GLY A 51 2.76 -4.68 -0.87
C GLY A 51 3.19 -5.90 -0.05
N GLY A 52 3.97 -5.72 1.03
CA GLY A 52 4.27 -6.80 1.97
C GLY A 52 3.10 -7.14 2.90
N ALA A 53 3.13 -8.33 3.50
CA ALA A 53 2.10 -8.77 4.46
C ALA A 53 1.93 -7.81 5.65
N ARG A 54 3.04 -7.31 6.21
CA ARG A 54 2.99 -6.34 7.32
C ARG A 54 2.45 -4.97 6.89
N TYR A 55 2.71 -4.55 5.66
CA TYR A 55 2.13 -3.32 5.11
C TYR A 55 0.61 -3.44 5.00
N MET A 56 0.11 -4.56 4.47
CA MET A 56 -1.33 -4.80 4.37
C MET A 56 -2.00 -4.90 5.75
N MET A 57 -1.36 -5.57 6.70
CA MET A 57 -1.85 -5.67 8.07
C MET A 57 -1.90 -4.31 8.76
N GLN A 58 -0.86 -3.49 8.61
CA GLN A 58 -0.85 -2.13 9.17
C GLN A 58 -2.00 -1.29 8.61
N ASN A 59 -2.17 -1.27 7.28
CA ASN A 59 -3.27 -0.53 6.65
C ASN A 59 -4.65 -1.00 7.14
N TYR A 60 -4.82 -2.31 7.36
CA TYR A 60 -6.05 -2.85 7.93
C TYR A 60 -6.28 -2.38 9.36
N LEU A 61 -5.25 -2.45 10.21
CA LEU A 61 -5.34 -1.99 11.61
C LEU A 61 -5.63 -0.49 11.69
N ASP A 62 -4.99 0.33 10.85
CA ASP A 62 -5.21 1.77 10.78
C ASP A 62 -6.67 2.07 10.36
N ALA A 63 -7.18 1.38 9.34
CA ALA A 63 -8.57 1.51 8.90
C ALA A 63 -9.58 1.07 9.99
N MET A 64 -9.29 -0.01 10.70
CA MET A 64 -10.13 -0.49 11.81
C MET A 64 -10.08 0.47 13.01
N SER A 65 -8.94 1.10 13.27
CA SER A 65 -8.81 2.11 14.32
C SER A 65 -9.67 3.35 14.03
N LEU A 66 -9.69 3.81 12.78
CA LEU A 66 -10.57 4.89 12.34
C LEU A 66 -12.04 4.49 12.44
N SER A 67 -12.38 3.28 11.99
CA SER A 67 -13.76 2.77 12.05
C SER A 67 -14.27 2.66 13.49
N LYS A 68 -13.40 2.28 14.43
CA LYS A 68 -13.73 2.22 15.85
C LYS A 68 -14.02 3.60 16.44
N TRP A 69 -13.31 4.64 15.99
CA TRP A 69 -13.44 5.99 16.54
C TRP A 69 -14.56 6.82 15.88
N PHE A 70 -14.70 6.71 14.56
CA PHE A 70 -15.63 7.52 13.77
C PHE A 70 -16.90 6.77 13.34
N GLY A 71 -16.95 5.46 13.54
CA GLY A 71 -18.04 4.60 13.08
C GLY A 71 -17.71 3.89 11.76
N TYR A 72 -18.65 3.06 11.30
CA TYR A 72 -18.48 2.28 10.08
C TYR A 72 -18.44 3.17 8.83
N PRO A 73 -17.71 2.76 7.78
CA PRO A 73 -17.68 3.51 6.53
C PRO A 73 -19.02 3.43 5.81
N ASP A 74 -19.51 4.58 5.32
CA ASP A 74 -20.71 4.65 4.48
C ASP A 74 -20.43 4.26 3.02
N PHE A 75 -19.23 4.57 2.54
CA PHE A 75 -18.83 4.35 1.14
C PHE A 75 -17.53 3.57 1.04
N PHE A 76 -17.48 2.67 0.05
CA PHE A 76 -16.25 2.04 -0.42
C PHE A 76 -16.05 2.40 -1.89
N ILE A 77 -15.12 3.32 -2.17
CA ILE A 77 -14.92 3.89 -3.51
C ILE A 77 -13.76 3.17 -4.20
N THR A 78 -14.04 2.52 -5.32
CA THR A 78 -13.04 1.97 -6.23
C THR A 78 -12.92 2.86 -7.45
N PHE A 79 -11.70 3.33 -7.77
CA PHE A 79 -11.42 4.11 -8.97
C PHE A 79 -10.62 3.28 -9.97
N THR A 80 -11.14 3.09 -11.17
CA THR A 80 -10.55 2.22 -12.21
C THR A 80 -10.20 3.04 -13.45
N CYS A 81 -9.05 2.75 -14.05
CA CYS A 81 -8.65 3.36 -15.32
C CYS A 81 -9.65 2.99 -16.44
N ASN A 82 -10.04 3.97 -17.25
CA ASN A 82 -10.93 3.74 -18.40
C ASN A 82 -10.22 4.10 -19.72
N PRO A 83 -9.89 3.12 -20.58
CA PRO A 83 -9.23 3.37 -21.86
C PRO A 83 -10.12 4.14 -22.85
N LYS A 84 -11.43 4.27 -22.60
CA LYS A 84 -12.37 5.02 -23.43
C LYS A 84 -12.42 6.52 -23.10
N TRP A 85 -11.60 7.00 -22.15
CA TRP A 85 -11.54 8.42 -21.84
C TRP A 85 -11.22 9.27 -23.09
N PRO A 86 -11.85 10.45 -23.24
CA PRO A 86 -11.69 11.27 -24.44
C PRO A 86 -10.25 11.73 -24.63
N GLU A 87 -9.50 11.93 -23.56
CA GLU A 87 -8.08 12.30 -23.60
C GLU A 87 -7.22 11.18 -24.22
N VAL A 88 -7.52 9.92 -23.92
CA VAL A 88 -6.84 8.75 -24.51
C VAL A 88 -7.18 8.64 -25.99
N ARG A 89 -8.47 8.73 -26.33
CA ARG A 89 -8.93 8.68 -27.73
C ARG A 89 -8.34 9.80 -28.57
N ARG A 90 -8.25 11.02 -28.01
CA ARG A 90 -7.65 12.17 -28.68
C ARG A 90 -6.16 11.96 -28.92
N PHE A 91 -5.45 11.40 -27.94
CA PHE A 91 -4.02 11.10 -28.09
C PHE A 91 -3.77 10.06 -29.19
N LEU A 92 -4.61 9.01 -29.26
CA LEU A 92 -4.43 7.90 -30.19
C LEU A 92 -5.05 8.14 -31.58
N LYS A 93 -5.74 9.26 -31.78
CA LYS A 93 -6.57 9.52 -32.97
C LYS A 93 -5.83 9.32 -34.29
N ASP A 94 -4.57 9.73 -34.35
CA ASP A 94 -3.73 9.68 -35.56
C ASP A 94 -2.68 8.55 -35.49
N THR A 95 -2.91 7.55 -34.63
CA THR A 95 -2.03 6.40 -34.45
C THR A 95 -2.77 5.08 -34.69
N THR A 96 -2.03 4.04 -35.07
CA THR A 96 -2.56 2.67 -35.17
C THR A 96 -2.51 1.91 -33.83
N LEU A 97 -2.10 2.59 -32.76
CA LEU A 97 -1.89 2.00 -31.45
C LEU A 97 -3.20 1.89 -30.66
N ASN A 98 -3.31 0.81 -29.90
CA ASN A 98 -4.36 0.64 -28.91
C ASN A 98 -3.99 1.35 -27.60
N PRO A 99 -4.98 1.68 -26.75
CA PRO A 99 -4.70 2.20 -25.40
C PRO A 99 -3.75 1.33 -24.58
N GLU A 100 -3.85 0.01 -24.76
CA GLU A 100 -3.02 -1.00 -24.07
C GLU A 100 -1.54 -0.88 -24.46
N ASP A 101 -1.26 -0.47 -25.70
CA ASP A 101 0.11 -0.28 -26.20
C ASP A 101 0.79 0.95 -25.56
N ARG A 102 0.01 1.84 -24.93
CA ARG A 102 0.47 3.09 -24.28
C ARG A 102 0.06 3.15 -22.82
N SER A 103 0.46 2.13 -22.07
CA SER A 103 0.25 2.05 -20.62
C SER A 103 0.82 3.25 -19.85
N ASP A 104 1.89 3.87 -20.34
CA ASP A 104 2.48 5.09 -19.76
C ASP A 104 1.47 6.25 -19.69
N ILE A 105 0.66 6.41 -20.74
CA ILE A 105 -0.36 7.46 -20.83
C ILE A 105 -1.55 7.12 -19.96
N LEU A 106 -2.02 5.87 -19.99
CA LEU A 106 -3.10 5.41 -19.13
C LEU A 106 -2.76 5.60 -17.65
N CYS A 107 -1.54 5.23 -17.23
CA CYS A 107 -1.06 5.42 -15.86
C CYS A 107 -1.02 6.90 -15.46
N ARG A 108 -0.51 7.78 -16.33
CA ARG A 108 -0.45 9.23 -16.06
C ARG A 108 -1.84 9.84 -15.96
N LEU A 109 -2.73 9.52 -16.89
CA LEU A 109 -4.09 10.04 -16.91
C LEU A 109 -4.90 9.52 -15.72
N PHE A 110 -4.75 8.24 -15.38
CA PHE A 110 -5.33 7.66 -14.17
C PHE A 110 -4.88 8.43 -12.93
N LYS A 111 -3.57 8.68 -12.79
CA LYS A 111 -3.03 9.42 -11.64
C LYS A 111 -3.60 10.85 -11.55
N ILE A 112 -3.66 11.57 -12.67
CA ILE A 112 -4.25 12.93 -12.71
C ILE A 112 -5.71 12.92 -12.28
N LYS A 113 -6.52 11.98 -12.80
CA LYS A 113 -7.95 11.89 -12.45
C LYS A 113 -8.16 11.43 -11.01
N LEU A 114 -7.32 10.51 -10.51
CA LEU A 114 -7.34 10.08 -9.12
C LEU A 114 -7.01 11.25 -8.18
N ASP A 115 -5.98 12.04 -8.51
CA ASP A 115 -5.60 13.21 -7.70
C ASP A 115 -6.69 14.27 -7.68
N ALA A 116 -7.38 14.48 -8.81
CA ALA A 116 -8.56 15.34 -8.87
C ALA A 116 -9.69 14.84 -7.95
N LEU A 117 -10.00 13.53 -7.98
CA LEU A 117 -10.99 12.95 -7.08
C LEU A 117 -10.60 13.11 -5.61
N ILE A 118 -9.34 12.84 -5.24
CA ILE A 118 -8.85 13.00 -3.87
C ILE A 118 -8.94 14.46 -3.42
N LYS A 119 -8.62 15.41 -4.32
CA LYS A 119 -8.80 16.84 -4.06
C LYS A 119 -10.26 17.20 -3.82
N ASP A 120 -11.18 16.66 -4.62
CA ASP A 120 -12.61 16.90 -4.43
C ASP A 120 -13.10 16.39 -3.07
N LEU A 121 -12.64 15.20 -2.68
CA LEU A 121 -13.01 14.57 -1.41
C LEU A 121 -12.39 15.27 -0.19
N ARG A 122 -11.16 15.78 -0.31
CA ARG A 122 -10.41 16.33 0.84
C ARG A 122 -10.48 17.84 0.97
N GLU A 123 -10.43 18.57 -0.14
CA GLU A 123 -10.32 20.03 -0.17
C GLU A 123 -11.66 20.68 -0.52
N ASN A 124 -12.32 20.21 -1.59
CA ASN A 124 -13.59 20.78 -2.02
C ASN A 124 -14.77 20.36 -1.14
N SER A 125 -14.50 19.59 -0.07
CA SER A 125 -15.45 19.27 1.01
C SER A 125 -16.78 18.70 0.50
N VAL A 126 -16.75 17.87 -0.55
CA VAL A 126 -17.95 17.25 -1.15
C VAL A 126 -18.76 16.46 -0.12
N PHE A 127 -18.09 15.90 0.90
CA PHE A 127 -18.71 15.20 2.03
C PHE A 127 -18.53 15.94 3.38
N GLY A 128 -18.24 17.25 3.32
CA GLY A 128 -17.89 18.06 4.48
C GLY A 128 -16.39 18.04 4.80
N MET A 129 -16.01 18.63 5.93
CA MET A 129 -14.61 18.78 6.32
C MET A 129 -13.98 17.45 6.74
N VAL A 130 -12.75 17.21 6.27
CA VAL A 130 -11.97 16.02 6.66
C VAL A 130 -11.56 16.13 8.12
N LYS A 131 -11.98 15.14 8.92
CA LYS A 131 -11.63 15.04 10.36
C LYS A 131 -10.36 14.21 10.61
N ALA A 132 -10.13 13.19 9.81
CA ALA A 132 -8.98 12.29 9.92
C ALA A 132 -8.65 11.66 8.56
N GLY A 133 -7.39 11.29 8.37
CA GLY A 133 -6.91 10.58 7.18
C GLY A 133 -5.62 9.83 7.49
N ILE A 134 -5.35 8.79 6.70
CA ILE A 134 -4.09 8.02 6.68
C ILE A 134 -3.24 8.51 5.50
#